data_AF-A0A3C1RVT2-F1
#
_entry.id   AF-A0A3C1RVT2-F1
#
_cell.length_a   1.000
_cell.length_b   1.000
_cell.length_c   1.000
_cell.angle_alpha   90.00
_cell.angle_beta   90.00
_cell.angle_gamma   90.00
#
_symmetry.space_group_name_H-M   'P 1'
#
loop_
_entity.id
_entity.type
_entity.pdbx_description
1 polymer ?
#
loop_
_entity_poly.entity_id
_entity_poly.type
_entity_poly.pdbx_seq_one_letter_code
_entity_poly.pdbx_strand_id
1 'polypeptide(L)'
;MIWDFAQGMITGIQGFFSPQTVVAMTQILTEINRIESQFYLEESCQEFQASLEEVRQKFNLEIEEYRQFCENSRLQKRQDFETEQLARSLQHEQRLEEYRRETQLILSRVQLLTAIELADDQEIRDTFPLKTPARVILDAYKIYQENYRHIPLLVIISPPALQFEKFPHAAQGFDLIENRLIDKIQEFCQYYPLTSQERPVRYQGADWESKSSHGKIAVDILHHVLKSIPTVVLESKVDGDLLRIYLAGWDMLEKVPHYEKVLTVPWKEVLYPIARKYAQEWREYRMKLLEKGRSLEDLKRRGGDDELNLLILEEEEEDREFGRSGQHDYKYNVREDKYIRELAQFLGICHCILVGLMADRYHFSHADVHPKLPELLPGLLEKVPSESLKQMLVGEIVSSYQSLYQLAGCDRPHLIPDLYLDLALSLSHFPDKSWAKKQIEFSIKVWLMLRNRVSSIEEQKPGLLELLEAVTSALTVWDKEYLEKLNACLAAIGESQHQEMIRVAMQRQEAEYKRQQEAEHQRQLEAERQRQLEAERQEQL
;
A
#
# COMPACT_ATOMS: atom_id res chain seq x y z
N MET A 1 47.21 -57.88 -116.15
CA MET A 1 47.24 -57.50 -117.58
C MET A 1 48.54 -57.90 -118.31
N ILE A 2 49.25 -58.93 -117.83
CA ILE A 2 50.30 -59.70 -118.57
C ILE A 2 49.88 -61.20 -118.67
N TRP A 3 48.78 -61.57 -118.01
CA TRP A 3 48.24 -62.93 -117.91
C TRP A 3 47.53 -63.41 -119.19
N ASP A 4 47.06 -62.50 -120.06
CA ASP A 4 46.35 -62.85 -121.29
C ASP A 4 47.26 -63.25 -122.46
N PHE A 5 48.57 -63.00 -122.36
CA PHE A 5 49.55 -63.41 -123.39
C PHE A 5 50.06 -64.84 -123.19
N ALA A 6 49.99 -65.38 -121.97
CA ALA A 6 50.44 -66.73 -121.65
C ALA A 6 49.39 -67.82 -121.94
N GLN A 7 48.10 -67.51 -121.87
CA GLN A 7 47.02 -68.46 -122.19
C GLN A 7 46.88 -68.75 -123.70
N GLY A 8 47.34 -67.84 -124.57
CA GLY A 8 47.29 -68.02 -126.03
C GLY A 8 48.37 -68.96 -126.60
N MET A 9 49.44 -69.25 -125.86
CA MET A 9 50.54 -70.13 -126.32
C MET A 9 50.31 -71.62 -126.03
N ILE A 10 49.28 -71.98 -125.25
CA ILE A 10 49.08 -73.36 -124.77
C ILE A 10 48.06 -74.16 -125.59
N THR A 11 47.26 -73.51 -126.45
CA THR A 11 46.29 -74.20 -127.33
C THR A 11 46.81 -74.52 -128.75
N GLY A 12 48.06 -74.19 -129.08
CA GLY A 12 48.61 -74.32 -130.45
C GLY A 12 49.74 -75.32 -130.69
N ILE A 13 50.29 -76.00 -129.65
CA ILE A 13 51.48 -76.87 -129.81
C ILE A 13 51.23 -78.23 -129.16
N GLN A 14 50.39 -79.06 -129.80
CA GLN A 14 50.34 -80.50 -129.55
C GLN A 14 51.41 -81.22 -130.38
N GLY A 15 52.66 -81.19 -129.91
CA GLY A 15 53.70 -81.99 -130.54
C GLY A 15 55.10 -82.04 -129.93
N PHE A 16 55.45 -81.24 -128.89
CA PHE A 16 56.89 -81.03 -128.59
C PHE A 16 57.39 -81.08 -127.13
N PHE A 17 56.58 -81.37 -126.09
CA PHE A 17 57.11 -81.46 -124.70
C PHE A 17 56.68 -82.72 -123.95
N SER A 18 57.59 -83.27 -123.15
CA SER A 18 57.40 -84.55 -122.43
C SER A 18 56.58 -84.38 -121.15
N PRO A 19 55.94 -85.44 -120.62
CA PRO A 19 55.07 -85.38 -119.43
C PRO A 19 55.73 -84.81 -118.16
N GLN A 20 57.07 -84.80 -118.08
CA GLN A 20 57.81 -84.25 -116.95
C GLN A 20 57.79 -82.71 -116.91
N THR A 21 57.62 -82.04 -118.06
CA THR A 21 57.63 -80.57 -118.13
C THR A 21 56.32 -79.94 -117.64
N VAL A 22 55.20 -80.65 -117.82
CA VAL A 22 53.88 -80.19 -117.37
C VAL A 22 53.75 -80.27 -115.85
N VAL A 23 54.28 -81.32 -115.22
CA VAL A 23 54.26 -81.50 -113.76
C VAL A 23 55.07 -80.42 -113.03
N ALA A 24 56.24 -80.06 -113.57
CA ALA A 24 57.10 -79.01 -113.02
C ALA A 24 56.43 -77.62 -113.08
N MET A 25 55.70 -77.32 -114.16
CA MET A 25 54.96 -76.05 -114.27
C MET A 25 53.81 -75.96 -113.26
N THR A 26 53.07 -77.05 -113.02
CA THR A 26 52.05 -77.08 -111.97
C THR A 26 52.63 -76.92 -110.57
N GLN A 27 53.80 -77.52 -110.28
CA GLN A 27 54.47 -77.35 -108.99
C GLN A 27 54.93 -75.90 -108.76
N ILE A 28 55.48 -75.24 -109.78
CA ILE A 28 55.88 -73.84 -109.70
C ILE A 28 54.67 -72.93 -109.44
N LEU A 29 53.53 -73.21 -110.10
CA LEU A 29 52.29 -72.44 -109.89
C LEU A 29 51.71 -72.62 -108.48
N THR A 30 51.75 -73.82 -107.91
CA THR A 30 51.33 -74.04 -106.52
C THR A 30 52.26 -73.35 -105.51
N GLU A 31 53.57 -73.30 -105.78
CA GLU A 31 54.52 -72.62 -104.89
C GLU A 31 54.35 -71.09 -104.94
N ILE A 32 54.08 -70.53 -106.12
CA ILE A 32 53.76 -69.10 -106.28
C ILE A 32 52.48 -68.75 -105.52
N ASN A 33 51.41 -69.53 -105.68
CA ASN A 33 50.15 -69.29 -104.95
C ASN A 33 50.33 -69.42 -103.42
N ARG A 34 51.20 -70.32 -102.96
CA ARG A 34 51.53 -70.47 -101.55
C ARG A 34 52.30 -69.27 -101.00
N ILE A 35 53.25 -68.74 -101.77
CA ILE A 35 54.02 -67.54 -101.40
C ILE A 35 53.12 -66.29 -101.39
N GLU A 36 52.28 -66.09 -102.40
CA GLU A 36 51.29 -64.99 -102.41
C GLU A 36 50.33 -65.08 -101.20
N SER A 37 49.87 -66.28 -100.87
CA SER A 37 49.00 -66.49 -99.70
C SER A 37 49.72 -66.16 -98.38
N GLN A 38 51.03 -66.44 -98.27
CA GLN A 38 51.82 -66.11 -97.08
C GLN A 38 52.07 -64.60 -96.94
N PHE A 39 52.38 -63.91 -98.05
CA PHE A 39 52.53 -62.45 -98.04
C PHE A 39 51.21 -61.76 -97.67
N TYR A 40 50.09 -62.21 -98.21
CA TYR A 40 48.77 -61.69 -97.86
C TYR A 40 48.42 -61.92 -96.38
N LEU A 41 48.79 -63.08 -95.82
CA LEU A 41 48.57 -63.37 -94.40
C LEU A 41 49.48 -62.55 -93.48
N GLU A 42 50.74 -62.31 -93.86
CA GLU A 42 51.64 -61.45 -93.08
C GLU A 42 51.22 -59.98 -93.12
N GLU A 43 50.83 -59.47 -94.29
CA GLU A 43 50.31 -58.11 -94.44
C GLU A 43 49.01 -57.92 -93.63
N SER A 44 48.07 -58.87 -93.72
CA SER A 44 46.84 -58.84 -92.93
C SER A 44 47.09 -58.98 -91.41
N CYS A 45 48.08 -59.78 -91.00
CA CYS A 45 48.50 -59.87 -89.59
C CYS A 45 49.13 -58.58 -89.08
N GLN A 46 49.96 -57.91 -89.90
CA GLN A 46 50.58 -56.63 -89.55
C GLN A 46 49.54 -55.51 -89.48
N GLU A 47 48.60 -55.45 -90.42
CA GLU A 47 47.47 -54.52 -90.37
C GLU A 47 46.57 -54.77 -89.15
N PHE A 48 46.29 -56.03 -88.82
CA PHE A 48 45.53 -56.38 -87.63
C PHE A 48 46.25 -55.99 -86.33
N GLN A 49 47.56 -56.24 -86.23
CA GLN A 49 48.37 -55.81 -85.08
C GLN A 49 48.43 -54.29 -84.95
N ALA A 50 48.61 -53.56 -86.06
CA ALA A 50 48.58 -52.10 -86.06
C ALA A 50 47.21 -51.57 -85.62
N SER A 51 46.11 -52.18 -86.09
CA SER A 51 44.75 -51.80 -85.67
C SER A 51 44.51 -52.08 -84.18
N LEU A 52 45.03 -53.19 -83.65
CA LEU A 52 44.94 -53.53 -82.23
C LEU A 52 45.75 -52.58 -81.36
N GLU A 53 46.93 -52.18 -81.80
CA GLU A 53 47.74 -51.17 -81.09
C GLU A 53 47.09 -49.80 -81.11
N GLU A 54 46.48 -49.40 -82.22
CA GLU A 54 45.73 -48.14 -82.32
C GLU A 54 44.51 -48.15 -81.38
N VAL A 55 43.75 -49.25 -81.36
CA VAL A 55 42.63 -49.44 -80.41
C VAL A 55 43.14 -49.44 -78.96
N ARG A 56 44.27 -50.07 -78.68
CA ARG A 56 44.87 -50.11 -77.34
C ARG A 56 45.37 -48.73 -76.90
N GLN A 57 45.94 -47.95 -77.80
CA GLN A 57 46.35 -46.57 -77.54
C GLN A 57 45.14 -45.67 -77.28
N LYS A 58 44.09 -45.76 -78.11
CA LYS A 58 42.82 -45.05 -77.90
C LYS A 58 42.18 -45.41 -76.56
N PHE A 59 42.10 -46.70 -76.24
CA PHE A 59 41.55 -47.18 -74.97
C PHE A 59 42.38 -46.73 -73.76
N ASN A 60 43.72 -46.74 -73.86
CA ASN A 60 44.58 -46.23 -72.79
C ASN A 60 44.43 -44.71 -72.60
N LEU A 61 44.26 -43.95 -73.68
CA LEU A 61 43.96 -42.51 -73.61
C LEU A 61 42.61 -42.26 -72.93
N GLU A 62 41.56 -42.98 -73.32
CA GLU A 62 40.24 -42.89 -72.69
C GLU A 62 40.28 -43.26 -71.20
N ILE A 63 41.05 -44.29 -70.81
CA ILE A 63 41.23 -44.65 -69.40
C ILE A 63 41.94 -43.54 -68.63
N GLU A 64 42.97 -42.94 -69.21
CA GLU A 64 43.74 -41.88 -68.55
C GLU A 64 42.90 -40.60 -68.41
N GLU A 65 42.14 -40.24 -69.44
CA GLU A 65 41.15 -39.16 -69.39
C GLU A 65 40.08 -39.42 -68.33
N TYR A 66 39.56 -40.64 -68.23
CA TYR A 66 38.59 -41.02 -67.20
C TYR A 66 39.19 -40.98 -65.79
N ARG A 67 40.45 -41.39 -65.62
CA ARG A 67 41.18 -41.28 -64.34
C ARG A 67 41.36 -39.83 -63.94
N GLN A 68 41.82 -38.98 -64.86
CA GLN A 68 41.95 -37.55 -64.62
C GLN A 68 40.61 -36.90 -64.30
N PHE A 69 39.53 -37.28 -64.99
CA PHE A 69 38.17 -36.85 -64.68
C PHE A 69 37.75 -37.25 -63.26
N CYS A 70 38.02 -38.50 -62.85
CA CYS A 70 37.72 -38.98 -61.51
C CYS A 70 38.55 -38.27 -60.43
N GLU A 71 39.84 -38.04 -60.67
CA GLU A 71 40.71 -37.29 -59.75
C GLU A 71 40.28 -35.83 -59.61
N ASN A 72 40.00 -35.16 -60.72
CA ASN A 72 39.48 -33.79 -60.72
C ASN A 72 38.14 -33.70 -59.98
N SER A 73 37.22 -34.65 -60.23
CA SER A 73 35.93 -34.72 -59.52
C SER A 73 36.11 -34.95 -58.02
N ARG A 74 37.09 -35.75 -57.60
CA ARG A 74 37.40 -36.01 -56.18
C ARG A 74 38.01 -34.78 -55.51
N LEU A 75 38.94 -34.10 -56.19
CA LEU A 75 39.56 -32.87 -55.70
C LEU A 75 38.53 -31.74 -55.58
N GLN A 76 37.67 -31.59 -56.57
CA GLN A 76 36.59 -30.60 -56.55
C GLN A 76 35.63 -30.86 -55.38
N LYS A 77 35.14 -32.09 -55.20
CA LYS A 77 34.30 -32.44 -54.03
C LYS A 77 34.99 -32.18 -52.69
N ARG A 78 36.30 -32.35 -52.61
CA ARG A 78 37.06 -32.04 -51.39
C ARG A 78 37.14 -30.53 -51.15
N GLN A 79 37.44 -29.73 -52.18
CA GLN A 79 37.45 -28.28 -52.09
C GLN A 79 36.06 -27.73 -51.74
N ASP A 80 34.99 -28.28 -52.34
CA ASP A 80 33.61 -27.94 -52.04
C ASP A 80 33.27 -28.27 -50.57
N PHE A 81 33.72 -29.42 -50.05
CA PHE A 81 33.53 -29.78 -48.65
C PHE A 81 34.32 -28.88 -47.69
N GLU A 82 35.57 -28.54 -48.02
CA GLU A 82 36.41 -27.64 -47.23
C GLU A 82 35.83 -26.21 -47.19
N THR A 83 35.32 -25.72 -48.32
CA THR A 83 34.65 -24.40 -48.39
C THR A 83 33.33 -24.40 -47.64
N GLU A 84 32.54 -25.47 -47.70
CA GLU A 84 31.30 -25.60 -46.92
C GLU A 84 31.59 -25.67 -45.41
N GLN A 85 32.61 -26.43 -44.98
CA GLN A 85 33.05 -26.47 -43.58
C GLN A 85 33.49 -25.10 -43.08
N LEU A 86 34.29 -24.37 -43.88
CA LEU A 86 34.71 -23.02 -43.54
C LEU A 86 33.53 -22.06 -43.44
N ALA A 87 32.58 -22.12 -44.38
CA ALA A 87 31.38 -21.31 -44.37
C ALA A 87 30.51 -21.59 -43.13
N ARG A 88 30.34 -22.86 -42.76
CA ARG A 88 29.64 -23.26 -41.53
C ARG A 88 30.36 -22.75 -40.28
N SER A 89 31.70 -22.87 -40.22
CA SER A 89 32.49 -22.37 -39.09
C SER A 89 32.37 -20.86 -38.92
N LEU A 90 32.50 -20.09 -40.01
CA LEU A 90 32.30 -18.65 -40.02
C LEU A 90 30.88 -18.26 -39.58
N GLN A 91 29.86 -18.96 -40.06
CA GLN A 91 28.48 -18.72 -39.65
C GLN A 91 28.26 -19.00 -38.16
N HIS A 92 28.87 -20.07 -37.63
CA HIS A 92 28.80 -20.38 -36.20
C HIS A 92 29.53 -19.33 -35.37
N GLU A 93 30.69 -18.86 -35.81
CA GLU A 93 31.46 -17.81 -35.14
C GLU A 93 30.69 -16.48 -35.12
N GLN A 94 30.09 -16.09 -36.25
CA GLN A 94 29.22 -14.91 -36.34
C GLN A 94 28.03 -15.01 -35.38
N ARG A 95 27.33 -16.15 -35.35
CA ARG A 95 26.22 -16.37 -34.41
C ARG A 95 26.68 -16.34 -32.95
N LEU A 96 27.87 -16.85 -32.65
CA LEU A 96 28.43 -16.82 -31.31
C LEU A 96 28.75 -15.40 -30.88
N GLU A 97 29.33 -14.58 -31.76
CA GLU A 97 29.59 -13.16 -31.51
C GLU A 97 28.31 -12.34 -31.36
N GLU A 98 27.30 -12.61 -32.19
CA GLU A 98 25.95 -12.03 -32.05
C GLU A 98 25.35 -12.37 -30.67
N TYR A 99 25.35 -13.65 -30.31
CA TYR A 99 24.85 -14.12 -29.01
C TYR A 99 25.63 -13.53 -27.82
N ARG A 100 26.97 -13.45 -27.92
CA ARG A 100 27.81 -12.81 -26.90
C ARG A 100 27.46 -11.34 -26.73
N ARG A 101 27.30 -10.61 -27.83
CA ARG A 101 26.92 -9.20 -27.82
C ARG A 101 25.54 -9.00 -27.19
N GLU A 102 24.55 -9.80 -27.57
CA GLU A 102 23.20 -9.75 -26.98
C GLU A 102 23.25 -10.05 -25.49
N THR A 103 23.96 -11.10 -25.08
CA THR A 103 24.13 -11.46 -23.66
C THR A 103 24.79 -10.32 -22.88
N GLN A 104 25.82 -9.69 -23.44
CA GLN A 104 26.51 -8.57 -22.80
C GLN A 104 25.59 -7.36 -22.61
N LEU A 105 24.72 -7.06 -23.58
CA LEU A 105 23.73 -5.99 -23.47
C LEU A 105 22.68 -6.29 -22.40
N ILE A 106 22.22 -7.54 -22.31
CA ILE A 106 21.29 -7.99 -21.26
C ILE A 106 21.96 -7.84 -19.89
N LEU A 107 23.19 -8.34 -19.74
CA LEU A 107 23.95 -8.25 -18.49
C LEU A 107 24.19 -6.79 -18.08
N SER A 108 24.59 -5.92 -19.02
CA SER A 108 24.79 -4.50 -18.72
C SER A 108 23.50 -3.81 -18.29
N ARG A 109 22.37 -4.19 -18.89
CA ARG A 109 21.05 -3.66 -18.49
C ARG A 109 20.67 -4.11 -17.08
N VAL A 110 20.87 -5.38 -16.75
CA VAL A 110 20.62 -5.91 -15.39
C VAL A 110 21.52 -5.23 -14.37
N GLN A 111 22.81 -5.07 -14.68
CA GLN A 111 23.76 -4.36 -13.82
C GLN A 111 23.35 -2.91 -13.59
N LEU A 112 22.92 -2.20 -14.64
CA LEU A 112 22.43 -0.83 -14.52
C LEU A 112 21.20 -0.75 -13.61
N LEU A 113 20.20 -1.60 -13.82
CA LEU A 113 18.99 -1.62 -12.99
C LEU A 113 19.32 -1.93 -11.53
N THR A 114 20.21 -2.90 -11.28
CA THR A 114 20.66 -3.25 -9.93
C THR A 114 21.43 -2.09 -9.27
N ALA A 115 22.25 -1.37 -10.04
CA ALA A 115 22.99 -0.22 -9.53
C ALA A 115 22.07 0.98 -9.22
N ILE A 116 21.03 1.20 -10.02
CA ILE A 116 19.98 2.19 -9.74
C ILE A 116 19.24 1.82 -8.45
N GLU A 117 18.75 0.57 -8.33
CA GLU A 117 18.07 0.11 -7.11
C GLU A 117 18.97 0.21 -5.87
N LEU A 118 20.26 -0.11 -5.99
CA LEU A 118 21.21 0.00 -4.89
C LEU A 118 21.47 1.47 -4.49
N ALA A 119 21.59 2.37 -5.48
CA ALA A 119 21.79 3.79 -5.24
C ALA A 119 20.55 4.41 -4.59
N ASP A 120 19.36 4.09 -5.08
CA ASP A 120 18.07 4.50 -4.49
C ASP A 120 17.96 3.95 -3.05
N ASP A 121 18.27 2.67 -2.82
CA ASP A 121 18.29 2.06 -1.49
C ASP A 121 19.29 2.72 -0.53
N GLN A 122 20.42 3.20 -1.05
CA GLN A 122 21.42 3.89 -0.24
C GLN A 122 20.99 5.33 0.09
N GLU A 123 20.48 6.07 -0.89
CA GLU A 123 19.94 7.42 -0.68
C GLU A 123 18.74 7.39 0.27
N ILE A 124 17.82 6.43 0.11
CA ILE A 124 16.69 6.23 1.02
C ILE A 124 17.18 5.88 2.43
N ARG A 125 18.23 5.07 2.57
CA ARG A 125 18.82 4.77 3.88
C ARG A 125 19.44 5.99 4.53
N ASP A 126 20.15 6.82 3.76
CA ASP A 126 20.81 8.02 4.26
C ASP A 126 19.82 9.15 4.58
N THR A 127 18.65 9.15 3.92
CA THR A 127 17.57 10.13 4.11
C THR A 127 16.40 9.62 4.97
N PHE A 128 16.49 8.38 5.47
CA PHE A 128 15.44 7.78 6.29
C PHE A 128 15.28 8.58 7.59
N PRO A 129 14.07 9.05 7.92
CA PRO A 129 13.92 9.99 9.04
C PRO A 129 13.95 9.34 10.41
N LEU A 130 13.99 7.99 10.53
CA LEU A 130 14.01 7.29 11.82
C LEU A 130 15.39 6.67 12.13
N LYS A 131 15.76 6.69 13.40
CA LYS A 131 16.95 6.06 13.98
C LYS A 131 16.88 4.55 13.87
N THR A 132 15.69 3.97 14.09
CA THR A 132 15.48 2.54 13.92
C THR A 132 15.52 2.20 12.42
N PRO A 133 16.43 1.32 11.97
CA PRO A 133 16.50 0.95 10.57
C PRO A 133 15.18 0.33 10.10
N ALA A 134 14.71 0.72 8.92
CA ALA A 134 13.45 0.23 8.36
C ALA A 134 13.29 -1.29 8.39
N ARG A 135 14.37 -2.04 8.13
CA ARG A 135 14.39 -3.50 8.20
C ARG A 135 13.94 -4.03 9.56
N VAL A 136 14.38 -3.40 10.65
CA VAL A 136 14.02 -3.82 12.02
C VAL A 136 12.53 -3.61 12.27
N ILE A 137 11.96 -2.51 11.76
CA ILE A 137 10.53 -2.23 11.83
C ILE A 137 9.77 -3.28 11.03
N LEU A 138 10.12 -3.49 9.76
CA LEU A 138 9.49 -4.46 8.87
C LEU A 138 9.55 -5.89 9.43
N ASP A 139 10.70 -6.30 9.97
CA ASP A 139 10.89 -7.62 10.59
C ASP A 139 9.99 -7.80 11.83
N ALA A 140 9.77 -6.74 12.62
CA ALA A 140 8.84 -6.79 13.76
C ALA A 140 7.37 -6.97 13.32
N TYR A 141 7.02 -6.51 12.12
CA TYR A 141 5.66 -6.62 11.57
C TYR A 141 5.39 -7.98 10.87
N LYS A 142 6.44 -8.69 10.42
CA LYS A 142 6.31 -10.02 9.80
C LYS A 142 5.51 -11.01 10.66
N ILE A 143 5.74 -11.01 11.97
CA ILE A 143 5.07 -11.92 12.91
C ILE A 143 3.55 -11.75 12.87
N TYR A 144 3.03 -10.53 12.67
CA TYR A 144 1.59 -10.29 12.61
C TYR A 144 1.00 -10.77 11.27
N GLN A 145 1.74 -10.56 10.18
CA GLN A 145 1.34 -11.01 8.85
C GLN A 145 1.36 -12.54 8.72
N GLU A 146 2.42 -13.19 9.22
CA GLU A 146 2.58 -14.66 9.15
C GLU A 146 1.57 -15.41 10.04
N ASN A 147 1.22 -14.83 11.19
CA ASN A 147 0.28 -15.46 12.14
C ASN A 147 -1.17 -14.97 11.97
N TYR A 148 -1.48 -14.22 10.91
CA TYR A 148 -2.81 -13.64 10.67
C TYR A 148 -3.41 -12.91 11.89
N ARG A 149 -2.55 -12.22 12.65
CA ARG A 149 -2.98 -11.39 13.79
C ARG A 149 -3.34 -9.99 13.34
N HIS A 150 -4.13 -9.29 14.15
CA HIS A 150 -4.39 -7.87 13.94
C HIS A 150 -3.06 -7.10 13.88
N ILE A 151 -2.86 -6.40 12.77
CA ILE A 151 -1.63 -5.65 12.50
C ILE A 151 -1.69 -4.37 13.35
N PRO A 152 -0.66 -4.10 14.17
CA PRO A 152 -0.64 -2.89 14.98
C PRO A 152 -0.59 -1.62 14.13
N LEU A 153 -1.29 -0.56 14.55
CA LEU A 153 -1.10 0.76 13.95
C LEU A 153 0.24 1.33 14.43
N LEU A 154 1.13 1.71 13.51
CA LEU A 154 2.39 2.37 13.83
C LEU A 154 2.15 3.87 14.08
N VAL A 155 2.53 4.38 15.24
CA VAL A 155 2.43 5.81 15.58
C VAL A 155 3.82 6.39 15.76
N ILE A 156 4.14 7.38 14.93
CA ILE A 156 5.42 8.10 14.91
C ILE A 156 5.17 9.57 15.21
N ILE A 157 6.09 10.19 15.95
CA ILE A 157 6.10 11.63 16.17
C ILE A 157 7.29 12.23 15.45
N SER A 158 7.02 13.20 14.59
CA SER A 158 8.03 14.13 14.09
C SER A 158 8.25 15.21 15.15
N PRO A 159 9.51 15.52 15.52
CA PRO A 159 9.79 16.53 16.52
C PRO A 159 9.25 17.89 16.06
N PRO A 160 8.88 18.79 17.00
CA PRO A 160 8.31 20.07 16.63
C PRO A 160 9.34 20.94 15.89
N ALA A 161 9.06 21.28 14.63
CA ALA A 161 9.98 22.05 13.80
C ALA A 161 9.80 23.55 14.01
N LEU A 162 10.90 24.26 14.27
CA LEU A 162 10.96 25.72 14.18
C LEU A 162 11.28 26.14 12.74
N GLN A 163 10.61 27.17 12.20
CA GLN A 163 11.00 27.74 10.89
C GLN A 163 12.45 28.25 10.83
N PHE A 164 13.11 28.40 11.98
CA PHE A 164 14.46 28.97 12.11
C PHE A 164 15.45 28.05 12.83
N GLU A 165 15.39 26.73 12.61
CA GLU A 165 16.38 25.77 13.14
C GLU A 165 17.84 26.03 12.72
N LYS A 166 18.10 27.03 11.88
CA LYS A 166 19.45 27.51 11.58
C LYS A 166 20.16 28.19 12.76
N PHE A 167 19.50 28.40 13.90
CA PHE A 167 20.07 29.08 15.07
C PHE A 167 19.95 28.23 16.36
N PRO A 168 21.07 27.67 16.89
CA PRO A 168 21.07 26.75 18.03
C PRO A 168 20.49 27.33 19.33
N HIS A 169 20.52 28.65 19.50
CA HIS A 169 20.04 29.31 20.72
C HIS A 169 18.51 29.49 20.76
N ALA A 170 17.83 29.45 19.60
CA ALA A 170 16.36 29.53 19.54
C ALA A 170 15.67 28.19 19.88
N ALA A 171 16.42 27.08 19.86
CA ALA A 171 15.92 25.74 20.18
C ALA A 171 15.90 25.41 21.69
N GLN A 172 16.46 26.28 22.55
CA GLN A 172 16.43 26.09 24.00
C GLN A 172 14.98 26.13 24.51
N GLY A 173 14.45 24.96 24.88
CA GLY A 173 13.06 24.76 25.33
C GLY A 173 12.26 23.78 24.46
N PHE A 174 12.60 23.63 23.19
CA PHE A 174 11.91 22.69 22.28
C PHE A 174 12.22 21.22 22.58
N ASP A 175 13.45 20.91 23.03
CA ASP A 175 13.81 19.58 23.51
C ASP A 175 12.97 19.15 24.73
N LEU A 176 12.55 20.12 25.57
CA LEU A 176 11.66 19.87 26.70
C LEU A 176 10.23 19.60 26.24
N ILE A 177 9.78 20.25 25.16
CA ILE A 177 8.48 19.99 24.53
C ILE A 177 8.48 18.58 23.94
N GLU A 178 9.50 18.22 23.17
CA GLU A 178 9.63 16.91 22.52
C GLU A 178 9.57 15.76 23.53
N ASN A 179 10.42 15.77 24.57
CA ASN A 179 10.43 14.72 25.59
C ASN A 179 9.07 14.59 26.29
N ARG A 180 8.40 15.72 26.59
CA ARG A 180 7.07 15.71 27.22
C ARG A 180 6.00 15.16 26.32
N LEU A 181 6.03 15.49 25.03
CA LEU A 181 5.13 14.92 24.04
C LEU A 181 5.33 13.40 23.98
N ILE A 182 6.59 12.96 23.97
CA ILE A 182 6.93 11.54 23.91
C ILE A 182 6.31 10.80 25.09
N ASP A 183 6.54 11.29 26.31
CA ASP A 183 6.02 10.70 27.55
C ASP A 183 4.49 10.70 27.59
N LYS A 184 3.85 11.81 27.20
CA LYS A 184 2.39 11.96 27.25
C LYS A 184 1.69 11.01 26.28
N ILE A 185 2.22 10.88 25.06
CA ILE A 185 1.63 10.00 24.07
C ILE A 185 1.92 8.54 24.43
N GLN A 186 3.09 8.25 25.01
CA GLN A 186 3.37 6.91 25.56
C GLN A 186 2.38 6.52 26.67
N GLU A 187 2.10 7.42 27.59
CA GLU A 187 1.10 7.24 28.66
C GLU A 187 -0.30 6.99 28.05
N PHE A 188 -0.68 7.76 27.03
CA PHE A 188 -1.95 7.58 26.33
C PHE A 188 -2.03 6.25 25.55
N CYS A 189 -0.96 5.83 24.90
CA CYS A 189 -0.90 4.56 24.17
C CYS A 189 -1.08 3.32 25.08
N GLN A 190 -1.04 3.47 26.41
CA GLN A 190 -1.41 2.39 27.34
C GLN A 190 -2.88 1.99 27.21
N TYR A 191 -3.75 2.88 26.73
CA TYR A 191 -5.14 2.55 26.41
C TYR A 191 -5.28 1.74 25.11
N TYR A 192 -4.23 1.69 24.28
CA TYR A 192 -4.13 0.93 23.03
C TYR A 192 -2.87 0.06 23.03
N PRO A 193 -2.72 -0.86 24.01
CA PRO A 193 -1.45 -1.54 24.21
C PRO A 193 -1.14 -2.46 23.01
N LEU A 194 0.15 -2.57 22.66
CA LEU A 194 0.61 -3.47 21.59
C LEU A 194 0.18 -4.93 21.80
N THR A 195 -0.01 -5.34 23.05
CA THR A 195 -0.48 -6.68 23.46
C THR A 195 -1.99 -6.87 23.33
N SER A 196 -2.74 -5.82 23.00
CA SER A 196 -4.19 -5.90 22.79
C SER A 196 -4.51 -6.85 21.65
N GLN A 197 -5.49 -7.73 21.85
CA GLN A 197 -5.99 -8.60 20.78
C GLN A 197 -6.88 -7.84 19.80
N GLU A 198 -7.55 -6.79 20.25
CA GLU A 198 -8.52 -6.04 19.44
C GLU A 198 -7.90 -4.80 18.80
N ARG A 199 -7.15 -4.01 19.58
CA ARG A 199 -6.67 -2.67 19.18
C ARG A 199 -5.18 -2.46 19.48
N PRO A 200 -4.28 -3.24 18.84
CA PRO A 200 -2.85 -3.08 19.06
C PRO A 200 -2.33 -1.79 18.41
N VAL A 201 -1.65 -0.94 19.19
CA VAL A 201 -0.90 0.22 18.66
C VAL A 201 0.58 0.07 19.02
N ARG A 202 1.45 0.29 18.03
CA ARG A 202 2.90 0.33 18.21
C ARG A 202 3.35 1.78 18.18
N TYR A 203 3.83 2.27 19.32
CA TYR A 203 4.31 3.64 19.44
C TYR A 203 5.84 3.74 19.30
N GLN A 204 6.31 4.66 18.46
CA GLN A 204 7.72 5.01 18.24
C GLN A 204 7.92 6.53 18.41
N GLY A 205 7.97 7.00 19.66
CA GLY A 205 8.04 8.44 19.97
C GLY A 205 9.42 9.08 19.83
N ALA A 206 10.49 8.42 20.28
CA ALA A 206 11.86 8.97 20.33
C ALA A 206 12.74 8.57 19.13
N ASP A 207 12.10 8.09 18.07
CA ASP A 207 12.78 7.39 16.97
C ASP A 207 13.16 8.31 15.82
N TRP A 208 12.80 9.59 15.82
CA TRP A 208 13.17 10.51 14.73
C TRP A 208 14.66 10.88 14.80
N GLU A 209 15.39 10.70 13.70
CA GLU A 209 16.85 10.87 13.63
C GLU A 209 17.26 12.31 13.36
N SER A 210 16.68 12.94 12.33
CA SER A 210 17.06 14.29 11.93
C SER A 210 15.93 15.30 12.10
N LYS A 211 16.19 16.33 12.91
CA LYS A 211 15.35 17.54 13.02
C LYS A 211 15.32 18.36 11.73
N SER A 212 16.15 18.10 10.73
CA SER A 212 16.01 18.76 9.42
C SER A 212 15.03 18.06 8.48
N SER A 213 14.68 16.80 8.77
CA SER A 213 13.78 15.99 7.93
C SER A 213 12.35 16.17 8.41
N HIS A 214 11.59 17.01 7.72
CA HIS A 214 10.21 17.38 8.09
C HIS A 214 9.30 17.55 6.87
N GLY A 215 8.00 17.60 7.14
CA GLY A 215 6.98 17.82 6.13
C GLY A 215 6.80 16.65 5.17
N LYS A 216 6.14 16.96 4.05
CA LYS A 216 5.69 15.96 3.07
C LYS A 216 6.81 15.05 2.53
N ILE A 217 8.02 15.57 2.32
CA ILE A 217 9.14 14.78 1.78
C ILE A 217 9.52 13.64 2.74
N ALA A 218 9.63 13.93 4.04
CA ALA A 218 9.95 12.92 5.04
C ALA A 218 8.84 11.86 5.13
N VAL A 219 7.58 12.28 5.02
CA VAL A 219 6.41 11.38 4.96
C VAL A 219 6.45 10.50 3.70
N ASP A 220 6.78 11.06 2.54
CA ASP A 220 6.85 10.31 1.28
C ASP A 220 7.97 9.24 1.33
N ILE A 221 9.12 9.56 1.95
CA ILE A 221 10.22 8.60 2.18
C ILE A 221 9.76 7.49 3.14
N LEU A 222 9.10 7.84 4.26
CA LEU A 222 8.56 6.86 5.20
C LEU A 222 7.55 5.94 4.51
N HIS A 223 6.61 6.50 3.76
CA HIS A 223 5.60 5.74 3.03
C HIS A 223 6.24 4.81 2.01
N HIS A 224 7.21 5.28 1.23
CA HIS A 224 7.90 4.46 0.23
C HIS A 224 8.43 3.14 0.83
N VAL A 225 9.01 3.23 2.03
CA VAL A 225 9.63 2.10 2.72
C VAL A 225 8.63 1.29 3.56
N LEU A 226 7.67 1.96 4.23
CA LEU A 226 6.73 1.36 5.19
C LEU A 226 5.29 1.25 4.66
N LYS A 227 5.06 1.32 3.35
CA LYS A 227 3.72 1.19 2.70
C LYS A 227 2.94 -0.08 3.05
N SER A 228 3.62 -1.12 3.54
CA SER A 228 3.01 -2.37 3.96
C SER A 228 2.56 -2.37 5.43
N ILE A 229 2.81 -1.28 6.16
CA ILE A 229 2.48 -1.11 7.58
C ILE A 229 1.56 0.11 7.72
N PRO A 230 0.38 -0.05 8.34
CA PRO A 230 -0.50 1.09 8.60
C PRO A 230 0.21 2.03 9.58
N THR A 231 0.34 3.30 9.21
CA THR A 231 1.19 4.24 9.93
C THR A 231 0.53 5.60 10.04
N VAL A 232 0.73 6.24 11.20
CA VAL A 232 0.36 7.61 11.50
C VAL A 232 1.61 8.38 11.92
N VAL A 233 1.82 9.53 11.29
CA VAL A 233 2.90 10.47 11.61
C VAL A 233 2.28 11.78 12.10
N LEU A 234 2.66 12.20 13.30
CA LEU A 234 2.21 13.46 13.89
C LEU A 234 3.31 14.49 13.79
N GLU A 235 3.04 15.64 13.18
CA GLU A 235 3.99 16.73 13.05
C GLU A 235 3.41 18.02 13.62
N SER A 236 4.15 18.67 14.50
CA SER A 236 3.82 19.99 15.05
C SER A 236 4.77 21.04 14.51
N LYS A 237 4.25 22.16 14.02
CA LYS A 237 5.04 23.26 13.47
C LYS A 237 4.62 24.59 14.07
N VAL A 238 5.59 25.38 14.52
CA VAL A 238 5.36 26.76 14.98
C VAL A 238 5.64 27.71 13.82
N ASP A 239 4.61 28.43 13.37
CA ASP A 239 4.64 29.42 12.29
C ASP A 239 4.18 30.78 12.81
N GLY A 240 5.13 31.61 13.24
CA GLY A 240 4.87 32.92 13.82
C GLY A 240 3.95 32.81 15.04
N ASP A 241 2.73 33.36 14.92
CA ASP A 241 1.72 33.34 15.98
C ASP A 241 0.86 32.08 16.03
N LEU A 242 1.07 31.14 15.10
CA LEU A 242 0.22 29.97 14.91
C LEU A 242 0.99 28.66 15.15
N LEU A 243 0.38 27.78 15.94
CA LEU A 243 0.73 26.37 16.04
C LEU A 243 -0.08 25.61 14.98
N ARG A 244 0.60 24.86 14.13
CA ARG A 244 -0.02 24.01 13.12
C ARG A 244 0.32 22.56 13.41
N ILE A 245 -0.70 21.71 13.44
CA ILE A 245 -0.54 20.28 13.59
C ILE A 245 -0.92 19.62 12.27
N TYR A 246 0.02 18.85 11.74
CA TYR A 246 -0.14 18.05 10.54
C TYR A 246 -0.27 16.59 10.95
N LEU A 247 -1.15 15.90 10.23
CA LEU A 247 -1.36 14.47 10.34
C LEU A 247 -1.00 13.86 9.00
N ALA A 248 -0.05 12.93 9.04
CA ALA A 248 0.17 12.01 7.95
C ALA A 248 -0.37 10.64 8.32
N GLY A 249 -1.02 9.96 7.39
CA GLY A 249 -1.57 8.64 7.61
C GLY A 249 -1.61 7.83 6.33
N TRP A 250 -1.37 6.54 6.45
CA TRP A 250 -1.70 5.60 5.40
C TRP A 250 -2.10 4.25 5.98
N ASP A 251 -2.98 3.60 5.24
CA ASP A 251 -3.32 2.21 5.46
C ASP A 251 -2.52 1.26 4.56
N MET A 252 -2.59 -0.04 4.83
CA MET A 252 -2.04 -1.06 3.96
C MET A 252 -2.66 -0.93 2.56
N LEU A 253 -1.81 -0.90 1.54
CA LEU A 253 -2.18 -0.83 0.11
C LEU A 253 -2.52 0.58 -0.43
N GLU A 254 -2.53 1.62 0.40
CA GLU A 254 -2.65 2.98 -0.10
C GLU A 254 -1.40 3.39 -0.90
N LYS A 255 -1.62 3.87 -2.14
CA LYS A 255 -0.52 4.22 -3.07
C LYS A 255 0.17 5.52 -2.70
N VAL A 256 -0.49 6.40 -1.96
CA VAL A 256 -0.01 7.74 -1.62
C VAL A 256 -0.38 8.00 -0.17
N PRO A 257 0.54 8.53 0.65
CA PRO A 257 0.21 8.88 2.03
C PRO A 257 -0.70 10.10 2.04
N HIS A 258 -1.69 10.09 2.93
CA HIS A 258 -2.46 11.28 3.24
C HIS A 258 -1.60 12.18 4.12
N TYR A 259 -1.50 13.47 3.78
CA TYR A 259 -0.77 14.46 4.56
C TYR A 259 -1.55 15.76 4.57
N GLU A 260 -2.14 16.11 5.71
CA GLU A 260 -2.98 17.28 5.84
C GLU A 260 -2.73 18.05 7.13
N LYS A 261 -3.10 19.33 7.10
CA LYS A 261 -3.10 20.18 8.28
C LYS A 261 -4.45 20.03 8.97
N VAL A 262 -4.46 19.42 10.15
CA VAL A 262 -5.69 19.14 10.88
C VAL A 262 -6.05 20.27 11.84
N LEU A 263 -5.06 20.85 12.53
CA LEU A 263 -5.31 21.88 13.53
C LEU A 263 -4.47 23.14 13.28
N THR A 264 -5.07 24.30 13.51
CA THR A 264 -4.38 25.59 13.55
C THR A 264 -4.82 26.34 14.79
N VAL A 265 -3.88 26.58 15.70
CA VAL A 265 -4.15 27.16 17.02
C VAL A 265 -3.24 28.37 17.24
N PRO A 266 -3.76 29.57 17.52
CA PRO A 266 -2.91 30.67 17.96
C PRO A 266 -2.27 30.33 19.31
N TRP A 267 -0.94 30.38 19.43
CA TRP A 267 -0.28 30.02 20.69
C TRP A 267 -0.72 30.94 21.85
N LYS A 268 -1.13 32.17 21.53
CA LYS A 268 -1.68 33.15 22.49
C LYS A 268 -2.97 32.66 23.13
N GLU A 269 -3.84 31.97 22.38
CA GLU A 269 -5.07 31.39 22.93
C GLU A 269 -4.80 30.27 23.94
N VAL A 270 -3.65 29.62 23.84
CA VAL A 270 -3.19 28.61 24.81
C VAL A 270 -2.56 29.29 26.02
N LEU A 271 -1.62 30.22 25.79
CA LEU A 271 -0.76 30.74 26.86
C LEU A 271 -1.36 31.91 27.64
N TYR A 272 -2.18 32.77 27.04
CA TYR A 272 -2.70 33.95 27.73
C TYR A 272 -3.74 33.61 28.82
N PRO A 273 -4.67 32.66 28.64
CA PRO A 273 -5.51 32.18 29.74
C PRO A 273 -4.70 31.65 30.92
N ILE A 274 -3.58 30.97 30.64
CA ILE A 274 -2.69 30.42 31.65
C ILE A 274 -1.92 31.54 32.36
N ALA A 275 -1.41 32.52 31.62
CA ALA A 275 -0.75 33.70 32.17
C ALA A 275 -1.69 34.48 33.10
N ARG A 276 -2.97 34.64 32.73
CA ARG A 276 -4.00 35.24 33.60
C ARG A 276 -4.22 34.46 34.89
N LYS A 277 -4.31 33.13 34.78
CA LYS A 277 -4.45 32.25 35.94
C LYS A 277 -3.27 32.40 36.91
N TYR A 278 -2.04 32.33 36.41
CA TYR A 278 -0.85 32.50 37.25
C TYR A 278 -0.71 33.92 37.81
N ALA A 279 -1.11 34.95 37.06
CA ALA A 279 -1.17 36.31 37.57
C ALA A 279 -2.19 36.44 38.74
N GLN A 280 -3.34 35.78 38.66
CA GLN A 280 -4.32 35.72 39.76
C GLN A 280 -3.77 34.97 40.98
N GLU A 281 -3.16 33.79 40.79
CA GLU A 281 -2.52 33.04 41.88
C GLU A 281 -1.40 33.87 42.54
N TRP A 282 -0.65 34.60 41.73
CA TRP A 282 0.37 35.53 42.20
C TRP A 282 -0.24 36.72 42.95
N ARG A 283 -1.36 37.30 42.50
CA ARG A 283 -2.10 38.36 43.22
C ARG A 283 -2.41 37.93 44.65
N GLU A 284 -2.97 36.73 44.84
CA GLU A 284 -3.30 36.19 46.15
C GLU A 284 -2.06 35.97 47.03
N TYR A 285 -0.99 35.44 46.46
CA TYR A 285 0.26 35.20 47.18
C TYR A 285 0.98 36.51 47.54
N ARG A 286 0.95 37.50 46.64
CA ARG A 286 1.47 38.86 46.83
C ARG A 286 0.79 39.54 48.01
N MET A 287 -0.54 39.43 48.15
CA MET A 287 -1.25 39.98 49.32
C MET A 287 -0.73 39.37 50.64
N LYS A 288 -0.57 38.05 50.70
CA LYS A 288 -0.04 37.35 51.89
C LYS A 288 1.40 37.77 52.23
N LEU A 289 2.20 38.18 51.24
CA LEU A 289 3.56 38.68 51.45
C LEU A 289 3.58 40.14 51.91
N LEU A 290 2.65 40.97 51.40
CA LEU A 290 2.46 42.34 51.85
C LEU A 290 2.00 42.40 53.31
N GLU A 291 1.07 41.53 53.72
CA GLU A 291 0.65 41.37 55.12
C GLU A 291 1.82 41.01 56.06
N LYS A 292 2.82 40.30 55.53
CA LYS A 292 4.05 39.94 56.25
C LYS A 292 5.14 41.03 56.20
N GLY A 293 4.82 42.22 55.71
CA GLY A 293 5.72 43.38 55.69
C GLY A 293 6.86 43.29 54.68
N ARG A 294 6.72 42.51 53.60
CA ARG A 294 7.74 42.44 52.53
C ARG A 294 7.74 43.70 51.67
N SER A 295 8.91 44.09 51.17
CA SER A 295 9.05 45.27 50.31
C SER A 295 8.57 44.99 48.87
N LEU A 296 8.19 46.05 48.16
CA LEU A 296 7.76 45.96 46.75
C LEU A 296 8.88 45.46 45.82
N GLU A 297 10.14 45.74 46.15
CA GLU A 297 11.31 45.24 45.38
C GLU A 297 11.48 43.71 45.53
N ASP A 298 11.25 43.19 46.74
CA ASP A 298 11.27 41.76 47.00
C ASP A 298 10.14 41.03 46.26
N LEU A 299 8.98 41.67 46.12
CA LEU A 299 7.85 41.13 45.37
C LEU A 299 8.14 41.07 43.87
N LYS A 300 8.65 42.15 43.27
CA LYS A 300 9.06 42.18 41.86
C LYS A 300 10.10 41.12 41.53
N ARG A 301 11.11 40.95 42.39
CA ARG A 301 12.15 39.92 42.20
C ARG A 301 11.61 38.50 42.28
N ARG A 302 10.62 38.25 43.15
CA ARG A 302 10.04 36.90 43.35
C ARG A 302 8.96 36.55 42.33
N GLY A 303 8.20 37.54 41.85
CA GLY A 303 7.09 37.34 40.92
C GLY A 303 7.53 37.16 39.47
N GLY A 304 8.67 37.72 39.07
CA GLY A 304 9.18 37.54 37.71
C GLY A 304 8.18 37.97 36.64
N ASP A 305 7.86 37.06 35.72
CA ASP A 305 6.86 37.30 34.68
C ASP A 305 5.44 37.47 35.25
N ASP A 306 5.10 36.87 36.40
CA ASP A 306 3.76 36.93 36.98
C ASP A 306 3.43 38.30 37.56
N GLU A 307 4.41 39.03 38.12
CA GLU A 307 4.20 40.41 38.57
C GLU A 307 3.94 41.34 37.37
N LEU A 308 4.61 41.11 36.24
CA LEU A 308 4.38 41.86 35.01
C LEU A 308 3.00 41.54 34.41
N ASN A 309 2.63 40.26 34.39
CA ASN A 309 1.32 39.80 33.92
C ASN A 309 0.18 40.27 34.82
N LEU A 310 0.43 40.42 36.12
CA LEU A 310 -0.55 40.97 37.06
C LEU A 310 -0.90 42.42 36.73
N LEU A 311 0.08 43.25 36.37
CA LEU A 311 -0.18 44.63 35.94
C LEU A 311 -1.03 44.68 34.66
N ILE A 312 -0.74 43.79 33.71
CA ILE A 312 -1.50 43.67 32.45
C ILE A 312 -2.94 43.20 32.75
N LEU A 313 -3.11 42.26 33.68
CA LEU A 313 -4.42 41.77 34.08
C LEU A 313 -5.24 42.87 34.78
N GLU A 314 -4.62 43.66 35.65
CA GLU A 314 -5.27 44.80 36.32
C GLU A 314 -5.72 45.85 35.28
N GLU A 315 -4.88 46.16 34.29
CA GLU A 315 -5.23 47.05 33.17
C GLU A 315 -6.39 46.47 32.31
N GLU A 316 -6.37 45.16 32.01
CA GLU A 316 -7.44 44.47 31.29
C GLU A 316 -8.77 44.52 32.07
N GLU A 317 -8.72 44.33 33.39
CA GLU A 317 -9.88 44.39 34.28
C GLU A 317 -10.45 45.82 34.35
N GLU A 318 -9.60 46.84 34.50
CA GLU A 318 -10.00 48.25 34.48
C GLU A 318 -10.68 48.64 33.16
N ASP A 319 -10.05 48.34 32.01
CA ASP A 319 -10.64 48.63 30.69
C ASP A 319 -11.97 47.91 30.48
N ARG A 320 -12.12 46.70 31.04
CA ARG A 320 -13.39 45.96 31.01
C ARG A 320 -14.46 46.67 31.83
N GLU A 321 -14.13 47.19 33.01
CA GLU A 321 -15.05 47.99 33.84
C GLU A 321 -15.47 49.29 33.13
N PHE A 322 -14.56 49.92 32.38
CA PHE A 322 -14.86 51.13 31.58
C PHE A 322 -15.56 50.84 30.25
N GLY A 323 -15.93 49.59 29.96
CA GLY A 323 -16.60 49.20 28.72
C GLY A 323 -15.73 49.33 27.46
N ARG A 324 -14.40 49.36 27.62
CA ARG A 324 -13.39 49.42 26.54
C ARG A 324 -12.82 48.05 26.17
N SER A 325 -13.53 46.98 26.53
CA SER A 325 -13.10 45.60 26.30
C SER A 325 -12.76 45.37 24.82
N GLY A 326 -11.53 44.92 24.53
CA GLY A 326 -11.09 44.56 23.18
C GLY A 326 -10.51 45.70 22.33
N GLN A 327 -10.31 46.91 22.88
CA GLN A 327 -9.62 48.00 22.18
C GLN A 327 -8.09 47.87 22.20
N HIS A 328 -7.53 47.15 23.17
CA HIS A 328 -6.09 46.94 23.34
C HIS A 328 -5.69 45.48 23.12
N ASP A 329 -4.56 45.26 22.44
CA ASP A 329 -3.90 43.95 22.34
C ASP A 329 -2.98 43.77 23.56
N TYR A 330 -3.52 43.19 24.63
CA TYR A 330 -2.77 42.93 25.87
C TYR A 330 -1.70 41.87 25.65
N LYS A 331 -0.42 42.25 25.80
CA LYS A 331 0.73 41.37 25.52
C LYS A 331 1.28 40.77 26.80
N TYR A 332 0.67 39.67 27.25
CA TYR A 332 1.17 38.87 28.36
C TYR A 332 2.58 38.35 28.09
N ASN A 333 3.42 38.35 29.13
CA ASN A 333 4.78 37.85 29.12
C ASN A 333 4.81 36.36 29.47
N VAL A 334 5.35 35.54 28.57
CA VAL A 334 5.29 34.07 28.64
C VAL A 334 6.66 33.43 28.41
N ARG A 335 7.72 34.04 28.97
CA ARG A 335 9.12 33.64 28.72
C ARG A 335 9.59 32.53 29.64
N GLU A 336 9.04 32.44 30.85
CA GLU A 336 9.41 31.40 31.81
C GLU A 336 9.09 29.97 31.33
N ASP A 337 9.94 29.02 31.71
CA ASP A 337 9.82 27.59 31.36
C ASP A 337 8.45 26.99 31.69
N LYS A 338 7.74 27.51 32.70
CA LYS A 338 6.39 27.04 33.06
C LYS A 338 5.40 27.18 31.90
N TYR A 339 5.52 28.21 31.07
CA TYR A 339 4.64 28.39 29.91
C TYR A 339 4.95 27.40 28.79
N ILE A 340 6.23 27.09 28.57
CA ILE A 340 6.67 26.04 27.63
C ILE A 340 6.10 24.68 28.06
N ARG A 341 6.10 24.39 29.37
CA ARG A 341 5.53 23.17 29.94
C ARG A 341 4.05 23.01 29.65
N GLU A 342 3.30 24.09 29.79
CA GLU A 342 1.86 24.13 29.54
C GLU A 342 1.54 24.03 28.04
N LEU A 343 2.35 24.66 27.18
CA LEU A 343 2.25 24.49 25.74
C LEU A 343 2.46 23.04 25.31
N ALA A 344 3.50 22.40 25.85
CA ALA A 344 3.78 20.98 25.60
C ALA A 344 2.63 20.08 26.07
N GLN A 345 2.00 20.42 27.19
CA GLN A 345 0.84 19.69 27.69
C GLN A 345 -0.36 19.82 26.74
N PHE A 346 -0.67 21.03 26.26
CA PHE A 346 -1.74 21.23 25.29
C PHE A 346 -1.47 20.48 23.97
N LEU A 347 -0.26 20.60 23.41
CA LEU A 347 0.13 19.86 22.21
C LEU A 347 0.03 18.34 22.42
N GLY A 348 0.41 17.85 23.60
CA GLY A 348 0.28 16.45 23.98
C GLY A 348 -1.18 15.99 23.95
N ILE A 349 -2.12 16.80 24.46
CA ILE A 349 -3.56 16.51 24.40
C ILE A 349 -4.02 16.42 22.95
N CYS A 350 -3.65 17.40 22.11
CA CYS A 350 -4.01 17.39 20.68
C CYS A 350 -3.49 16.12 19.98
N HIS A 351 -2.23 15.77 20.19
CA HIS A 351 -1.67 14.55 19.61
C HIS A 351 -2.34 13.28 20.15
N CYS A 352 -2.65 13.18 21.44
CA CYS A 352 -3.37 12.03 22.01
C CYS A 352 -4.76 11.87 21.36
N ILE A 353 -5.49 12.97 21.16
CA ILE A 353 -6.78 12.95 20.45
C ILE A 353 -6.59 12.42 19.03
N LEU A 354 -5.61 12.94 18.29
CA LEU A 354 -5.34 12.50 16.91
C LEU A 354 -4.93 11.02 16.84
N VAL A 355 -4.09 10.54 17.76
CA VAL A 355 -3.74 9.10 17.87
C VAL A 355 -4.99 8.27 18.11
N GLY A 356 -5.83 8.68 19.07
CA GLY A 356 -7.06 7.96 19.39
C GLY A 356 -8.02 7.90 18.21
N LEU A 357 -8.22 9.02 17.51
CA LEU A 357 -9.08 9.10 16.33
C LEU A 357 -8.59 8.16 15.22
N MET A 358 -7.28 8.14 14.96
CA MET A 358 -6.72 7.29 13.91
C MET A 358 -6.69 5.80 14.31
N ALA A 359 -6.38 5.49 15.56
CA ALA A 359 -6.43 4.12 16.08
C ALA A 359 -7.86 3.57 16.01
N ASP A 360 -8.84 4.33 16.50
CA ASP A 360 -10.25 3.95 16.44
C ASP A 360 -10.72 3.76 15.00
N ARG A 361 -10.41 4.71 14.10
CA ARG A 361 -10.76 4.60 12.68
C ARG A 361 -10.16 3.34 12.04
N TYR A 362 -8.88 3.09 12.29
CA TYR A 362 -8.17 1.94 11.73
C TYR A 362 -8.77 0.61 12.21
N HIS A 363 -8.89 0.44 13.53
CA HIS A 363 -9.39 -0.81 14.12
C HIS A 363 -10.89 -1.02 13.89
N PHE A 364 -11.69 0.04 13.86
CA PHE A 364 -13.11 -0.06 13.51
C PHE A 364 -13.29 -0.55 12.07
N SER A 365 -12.52 0.01 11.13
CA SER A 365 -12.60 -0.36 9.71
C SER A 365 -12.12 -1.79 9.44
N HIS A 366 -11.06 -2.25 10.10
CA HIS A 366 -10.41 -3.54 9.81
C HIS A 366 -10.82 -4.70 10.71
N ALA A 367 -11.21 -4.41 11.95
CA ALA A 367 -11.42 -5.43 12.98
C ALA A 367 -12.80 -5.34 13.63
N ASP A 368 -13.67 -4.41 13.19
CA ASP A 368 -15.01 -4.17 13.76
C ASP A 368 -14.98 -3.88 15.27
N VAL A 369 -13.91 -3.20 15.70
CA VAL A 369 -13.70 -2.87 17.11
C VAL A 369 -14.32 -1.52 17.42
N HIS A 370 -15.16 -1.47 18.45
CA HIS A 370 -15.79 -0.23 18.91
C HIS A 370 -14.74 0.85 19.29
N PRO A 371 -14.95 2.12 18.86
CA PRO A 371 -14.07 3.23 19.21
C PRO A 371 -13.88 3.40 20.73
N LYS A 372 -12.62 3.57 21.17
CA LYS A 372 -12.27 3.73 22.59
C LYS A 372 -12.08 5.18 23.02
N LEU A 373 -11.59 6.03 22.12
CA LEU A 373 -11.29 7.42 22.46
C LEU A 373 -12.49 8.16 23.07
N PRO A 374 -13.76 7.94 22.68
CA PRO A 374 -14.89 8.63 23.30
C PRO A 374 -14.87 8.50 24.83
N GLU A 375 -14.59 7.32 25.37
CA GLU A 375 -14.52 7.08 26.83
C GLU A 375 -13.39 7.88 27.51
N LEU A 376 -12.32 8.20 26.77
CA LEU A 376 -11.13 8.89 27.25
C LEU A 376 -11.23 10.42 27.12
N LEU A 377 -12.17 10.93 26.32
CA LEU A 377 -12.32 12.36 26.03
C LEU A 377 -12.52 13.23 27.28
N PRO A 378 -13.35 12.86 28.27
CA PRO A 378 -13.57 13.72 29.44
C PRO A 378 -12.26 14.06 30.18
N GLY A 379 -11.40 13.05 30.39
CA GLY A 379 -10.13 13.25 31.10
C GLY A 379 -9.06 13.98 30.27
N LEU A 380 -9.11 13.89 28.95
CA LEU A 380 -8.22 14.66 28.06
C LEU A 380 -8.63 16.13 27.99
N LEU A 381 -9.93 16.39 27.83
CA LEU A 381 -10.47 17.74 27.60
C LEU A 381 -10.58 18.57 28.88
N GLU A 382 -10.64 17.95 30.06
CA GLU A 382 -10.58 18.65 31.36
C GLU A 382 -9.32 19.53 31.47
N LYS A 383 -8.20 19.08 30.90
CA LYS A 383 -6.89 19.73 31.00
C LYS A 383 -6.65 20.82 29.95
N VAL A 384 -7.64 21.14 29.12
CA VAL A 384 -7.52 22.16 28.06
C VAL A 384 -7.75 23.56 28.66
N PRO A 385 -6.88 24.54 28.38
CA PRO A 385 -6.82 25.81 29.12
C PRO A 385 -7.96 26.80 28.83
N SER A 386 -8.67 26.68 27.71
CA SER A 386 -9.77 27.59 27.36
C SER A 386 -10.97 26.85 26.77
N GLU A 387 -12.17 27.39 27.00
CA GLU A 387 -13.40 26.84 26.44
C GLU A 387 -13.46 26.96 24.91
N SER A 388 -12.86 28.01 24.32
CA SER A 388 -12.77 28.14 22.85
C SER A 388 -11.97 26.99 22.23
N LEU A 389 -10.84 26.63 22.84
CA LEU A 389 -10.02 25.51 22.39
C LEU A 389 -10.72 24.18 22.59
N LYS A 390 -11.45 23.99 23.71
CA LYS A 390 -12.28 22.80 23.92
C LYS A 390 -13.34 22.65 22.84
N GLN A 391 -14.07 23.72 22.53
CA GLN A 391 -15.11 23.73 21.49
C GLN A 391 -14.54 23.40 20.10
N MET A 392 -13.37 23.95 19.77
CA MET A 392 -12.67 23.63 18.53
C MET A 392 -12.27 22.15 18.46
N LEU A 393 -11.63 21.61 19.51
CA LEU A 393 -11.23 20.20 19.55
C LEU A 393 -12.45 19.25 19.50
N VAL A 394 -13.51 19.56 20.23
CA VAL A 394 -14.77 18.78 20.21
C VAL A 394 -15.38 18.82 18.81
N GLY A 395 -15.38 19.97 18.14
CA GLY A 395 -15.84 20.10 16.76
C GLY A 395 -15.11 19.15 15.80
N GLU A 396 -13.78 19.10 15.88
CA GLU A 396 -12.96 18.21 15.06
C GLU A 396 -13.21 16.72 15.39
N ILE A 397 -13.32 16.36 16.67
CA ILE A 397 -13.64 14.99 17.10
C ILE A 397 -15.00 14.56 16.54
N VAL A 398 -16.03 15.41 16.71
CA VAL A 398 -17.38 15.11 16.24
C VAL A 398 -17.41 14.98 14.72
N SER A 399 -16.75 15.89 14.00
CA SER A 399 -16.65 15.83 12.53
C SER A 399 -15.96 14.55 12.06
N SER A 400 -14.88 14.15 12.73
CA SER A 400 -14.12 12.94 12.41
C SER A 400 -14.96 11.67 12.60
N TYR A 401 -15.64 11.52 13.74
CA TYR A 401 -16.52 10.37 13.97
C TYR A 401 -17.75 10.37 13.08
N GLN A 402 -18.35 11.53 12.80
CA GLN A 402 -19.47 11.61 11.85
C GLN A 402 -19.07 11.13 10.46
N SER A 403 -17.88 11.53 10.00
CA SER A 403 -17.34 11.08 8.72
C SER A 403 -17.08 9.57 8.74
N LEU A 404 -16.54 9.03 9.84
CA LEU A 404 -16.32 7.59 10.03
C LEU A 404 -17.64 6.80 9.97
N TYR A 405 -18.66 7.27 10.68
CA TYR A 405 -19.96 6.61 10.77
C TYR A 405 -20.73 6.67 9.46
N GLN A 406 -20.59 7.76 8.69
CA GLN A 406 -21.16 7.86 7.35
C GLN A 406 -20.52 6.85 6.38
N LEU A 407 -19.19 6.70 6.41
CA LEU A 407 -18.47 5.73 5.58
C LEU A 407 -18.85 4.29 5.96
N ALA A 408 -18.88 3.99 7.26
CA ALA A 408 -19.23 2.65 7.75
C ALA A 408 -20.73 2.32 7.65
N GLY A 409 -21.59 3.33 7.58
CA GLY A 409 -23.03 3.19 7.44
C GLY A 409 -23.46 2.47 6.16
N CYS A 410 -22.59 2.40 5.14
CA CYS A 410 -22.80 1.59 3.94
C CYS A 410 -22.78 0.08 4.24
N ASP A 411 -21.89 -0.35 5.13
CA ASP A 411 -21.63 -1.78 5.38
C ASP A 411 -22.39 -2.29 6.60
N ARG A 412 -22.47 -1.49 7.67
CA ARG A 412 -23.02 -1.89 8.97
C ARG A 412 -23.98 -0.84 9.53
N PRO A 413 -25.12 -0.59 8.87
CA PRO A 413 -26.01 0.52 9.23
C PRO A 413 -26.66 0.35 10.62
N HIS A 414 -26.76 -0.89 11.13
CA HIS A 414 -27.39 -1.20 12.42
C HIS A 414 -26.56 -0.79 13.65
N LEU A 415 -25.23 -0.69 13.54
CA LEU A 415 -24.34 -0.29 14.66
C LEU A 415 -24.29 1.23 14.84
N ILE A 416 -24.56 1.98 13.78
CA ILE A 416 -24.40 3.44 13.74
C ILE A 416 -25.20 4.17 14.83
N PRO A 417 -26.47 3.83 15.12
CA PRO A 417 -27.21 4.49 16.20
C PRO A 417 -26.52 4.39 17.56
N ASP A 418 -25.96 3.22 17.90
CA ASP A 418 -25.28 3.02 19.19
C ASP A 418 -23.98 3.82 19.27
N LEU A 419 -23.20 3.86 18.19
CA LEU A 419 -21.96 4.62 18.12
C LEU A 419 -22.17 6.13 18.33
N TYR A 420 -23.30 6.67 17.85
CA TYR A 420 -23.70 8.04 18.14
C TYR A 420 -24.06 8.25 19.62
N LEU A 421 -24.71 7.28 20.26
CA LEU A 421 -25.02 7.36 21.70
C LEU A 421 -23.77 7.25 22.56
N ASP A 422 -22.82 6.38 22.20
CA ASP A 422 -21.55 6.27 22.90
C ASP A 422 -20.78 7.61 22.87
N LEU A 423 -20.72 8.25 21.68
CA LEU A 423 -20.17 9.60 21.56
C LEU A 423 -20.97 10.65 22.36
N ALA A 424 -22.30 10.54 22.40
CA ALA A 424 -23.14 11.45 23.17
C ALA A 424 -22.88 11.36 24.68
N LEU A 425 -22.69 10.15 25.23
CA LEU A 425 -22.37 9.93 26.64
C LEU A 425 -21.04 10.58 27.01
N SER A 426 -20.02 10.40 26.17
CA SER A 426 -18.72 11.05 26.35
C SER A 426 -18.86 12.57 26.40
N LEU A 427 -19.63 13.13 25.47
CA LEU A 427 -19.86 14.57 25.37
C LEU A 427 -20.81 15.12 26.44
N SER A 428 -21.57 14.26 27.12
CA SER A 428 -22.48 14.70 28.18
C SER A 428 -21.76 15.17 29.45
N HIS A 429 -20.44 15.01 29.56
CA HIS A 429 -19.67 15.52 30.70
C HIS A 429 -19.40 17.02 30.62
N PHE A 430 -19.54 17.63 29.43
CA PHE A 430 -19.27 19.06 29.24
C PHE A 430 -20.38 19.95 29.81
N PRO A 431 -20.07 21.20 30.22
CA PRO A 431 -21.09 22.16 30.65
C PRO A 431 -22.12 22.44 29.56
N ASP A 432 -21.64 22.60 28.32
CA ASP A 432 -22.50 22.73 27.14
C ASP A 432 -22.93 21.35 26.65
N LYS A 433 -24.19 21.01 26.89
CA LYS A 433 -24.81 19.74 26.46
C LYS A 433 -25.24 19.75 24.99
N SER A 434 -25.06 20.85 24.25
CA SER A 434 -25.53 20.98 22.87
C SER A 434 -24.93 19.92 21.94
N TRP A 435 -23.65 19.58 22.12
CA TRP A 435 -22.97 18.54 21.34
C TRP A 435 -23.55 17.14 21.60
N ALA A 436 -23.73 16.78 22.87
CA ALA A 436 -24.34 15.51 23.25
C ALA A 436 -25.78 15.40 22.71
N LYS A 437 -26.56 16.48 22.84
CA LYS A 437 -27.94 16.54 22.32
C LYS A 437 -27.99 16.31 20.80
N LYS A 438 -27.10 16.95 20.03
CA LYS A 438 -27.01 16.73 18.58
C LYS A 438 -26.67 15.27 18.23
N GLN A 439 -25.75 14.63 18.97
CA GLN A 439 -25.44 13.22 18.70
C GLN A 439 -26.61 12.29 19.01
N ILE A 440 -27.40 12.57 20.07
CA ILE A 440 -28.65 11.85 20.35
C ILE A 440 -29.65 12.02 19.19
N GLU A 441 -29.83 13.24 18.70
CA GLU A 441 -30.69 13.51 17.55
C GLU A 441 -30.23 12.74 16.30
N PHE A 442 -28.92 12.70 16.02
CA PHE A 442 -28.37 11.90 14.92
C PHE A 442 -28.60 10.40 15.12
N SER A 443 -28.38 9.87 16.32
CA SER A 443 -28.66 8.47 16.65
C SER A 443 -30.11 8.10 16.34
N ILE A 444 -31.06 8.89 16.85
CA ILE A 444 -32.49 8.65 16.65
C ILE A 444 -32.85 8.70 15.16
N LYS A 445 -32.34 9.70 14.43
CA LYS A 445 -32.59 9.82 12.99
C LYS A 445 -32.11 8.58 12.23
N VAL A 446 -30.89 8.11 12.47
CA VAL A 446 -30.36 6.91 11.82
C VAL A 446 -31.17 5.67 12.22
N TRP A 447 -31.55 5.54 13.49
CA TRP A 447 -32.38 4.44 13.99
C TRP A 447 -33.78 4.41 13.33
N LEU A 448 -34.38 5.57 13.08
CA LEU A 448 -35.65 5.70 12.37
C LEU A 448 -35.52 5.42 10.86
N MET A 449 -34.40 5.81 10.25
CA MET A 449 -34.09 5.51 8.84
C MET A 449 -34.01 4.00 8.60
N LEU A 450 -33.37 3.25 9.51
CA LEU A 450 -33.32 1.78 9.45
C LEU A 450 -34.70 1.11 9.42
N ARG A 451 -35.74 1.79 9.92
CA ARG A 451 -37.12 1.33 9.97
C ARG A 451 -38.01 1.93 8.87
N ASN A 452 -37.41 2.60 7.88
CA ASN A 452 -38.10 3.32 6.81
C ASN A 452 -39.12 4.35 7.34
N ARG A 453 -38.83 4.97 8.49
CA ARG A 453 -39.69 6.01 9.10
C ARG A 453 -39.26 7.42 8.72
N VAL A 454 -37.99 7.59 8.31
CA VAL A 454 -37.40 8.85 7.87
C VAL A 454 -36.60 8.58 6.60
N SER A 455 -36.74 9.44 5.58
CA SER A 455 -36.10 9.28 4.27
C SER A 455 -34.68 9.86 4.22
N SER A 456 -34.38 10.88 5.04
CA SER A 456 -33.05 11.50 5.12
C SER A 456 -32.80 12.16 6.48
N ILE A 457 -31.53 12.23 6.88
CA ILE A 457 -31.06 12.96 8.07
C ILE A 457 -31.37 14.48 7.96
N GLU A 458 -31.52 14.98 6.73
CA GLU A 458 -31.67 16.40 6.39
C GLU A 458 -33.12 16.89 6.25
N GLU A 459 -34.11 15.99 6.22
CA GLU A 459 -35.53 16.36 6.04
C GLU A 459 -36.14 16.91 7.34
N GLN A 460 -36.29 18.25 7.35
CA GLN A 460 -36.79 19.08 8.45
C GLN A 460 -35.94 18.97 9.73
N LYS A 461 -35.98 20.00 10.59
CA LYS A 461 -35.34 19.96 11.91
C LYS A 461 -36.43 19.64 12.95
N PRO A 462 -36.96 18.40 12.99
CA PRO A 462 -37.85 18.05 14.07
C PRO A 462 -37.11 18.24 15.39
N GLY A 463 -37.77 18.86 16.36
CA GLY A 463 -37.19 18.99 17.70
C GLY A 463 -36.98 17.61 18.32
N LEU A 464 -36.12 17.51 19.34
CA LEU A 464 -35.88 16.26 20.07
C LEU A 464 -37.18 15.56 20.50
N LEU A 465 -38.21 16.32 20.90
CA LEU A 465 -39.51 15.79 21.30
C LEU A 465 -40.22 15.04 20.15
N GLU A 466 -40.28 15.63 18.96
CA GLU A 466 -40.93 15.02 17.78
C GLU A 466 -40.21 13.73 17.35
N LEU A 467 -38.87 13.73 17.42
CA LEU A 467 -38.06 12.54 17.16
C LEU A 467 -38.35 11.43 18.17
N LEU A 468 -38.50 11.77 19.45
CA LEU A 468 -38.81 10.80 20.49
C LEU A 468 -40.24 10.25 20.38
N GLU A 469 -41.21 11.08 20.01
CA GLU A 469 -42.57 10.60 19.69
C GLU A 469 -42.54 9.60 18.54
N ALA A 470 -41.80 9.90 17.47
CA ALA A 470 -41.60 8.97 16.36
C ALA A 470 -40.94 7.65 16.82
N VAL A 471 -39.95 7.70 17.70
CA VAL A 471 -39.36 6.51 18.33
C VAL A 471 -40.44 5.70 19.04
N THR A 472 -41.23 6.31 19.94
CA THR A 472 -42.27 5.59 20.71
C THR A 472 -43.30 4.88 19.83
N SER A 473 -43.60 5.44 18.65
CA SER A 473 -44.53 4.85 17.68
C SER A 473 -43.94 3.66 16.88
N ALA A 474 -42.61 3.55 16.83
CA ALA A 474 -41.89 2.57 16.03
C ALA A 474 -41.19 1.48 16.88
N LEU A 475 -41.36 1.52 18.21
CA LEU A 475 -40.71 0.59 19.13
C LEU A 475 -41.16 -0.85 18.93
N THR A 476 -40.19 -1.75 19.12
CA THR A 476 -40.39 -3.19 19.24
C THR A 476 -39.73 -3.69 20.53
N VAL A 477 -40.07 -4.92 20.95
CA VAL A 477 -39.51 -5.53 22.16
C VAL A 477 -38.00 -5.76 22.06
N TRP A 478 -37.46 -5.88 20.84
CA TRP A 478 -36.04 -6.11 20.59
C TRP A 478 -35.17 -4.86 20.76
N ASP A 479 -35.77 -3.67 20.86
CA ASP A 479 -35.06 -2.39 20.94
C ASP A 479 -34.56 -2.05 22.34
N LYS A 480 -34.58 -3.02 23.26
CA LYS A 480 -34.36 -2.78 24.68
C LYS A 480 -32.99 -2.20 24.98
N GLU A 481 -31.95 -2.79 24.43
CA GLU A 481 -30.56 -2.39 24.67
C GLU A 481 -30.29 -0.97 24.15
N TYR A 482 -30.76 -0.66 22.94
CA TYR A 482 -30.69 0.69 22.38
C TYR A 482 -31.40 1.73 23.26
N LEU A 483 -32.61 1.40 23.75
CA LEU A 483 -33.38 2.30 24.59
C LEU A 483 -32.76 2.51 25.98
N GLU A 484 -32.13 1.49 26.55
CA GLU A 484 -31.39 1.64 27.81
C GLU A 484 -30.23 2.64 27.65
N LYS A 485 -29.45 2.52 26.56
CA LYS A 485 -28.40 3.50 26.22
C LYS A 485 -28.98 4.89 25.96
N LEU A 486 -30.04 5.01 25.18
CA LEU A 486 -30.69 6.29 24.88
C LEU A 486 -31.18 6.97 26.16
N ASN A 487 -31.80 6.22 27.08
CA ASN A 487 -32.24 6.74 28.36
C ASN A 487 -31.06 7.19 29.24
N ALA A 488 -29.94 6.49 29.22
CA ALA A 488 -28.72 6.92 29.91
C ALA A 488 -28.20 8.25 29.35
N CYS A 489 -28.18 8.42 28.03
CA CYS A 489 -27.82 9.69 27.38
C CYS A 489 -28.75 10.83 27.78
N LEU A 490 -30.07 10.60 27.74
CA LEU A 490 -31.08 11.58 28.16
C LEU A 490 -30.94 11.97 29.64
N ALA A 491 -30.57 11.01 30.50
CA ALA A 491 -30.27 11.26 31.92
C ALA A 491 -29.13 12.27 32.05
N ALA A 492 -28.05 12.00 31.32
CA ALA A 492 -26.81 12.75 31.43
C ALA A 492 -26.92 14.19 30.92
N ILE A 493 -27.86 14.46 30.01
CA ILE A 493 -28.17 15.84 29.56
C ILE A 493 -29.27 16.53 30.36
N GLY A 494 -29.86 15.85 31.36
CA GLY A 494 -30.89 16.42 32.25
C GLY A 494 -32.32 16.43 31.69
N GLU A 495 -32.61 15.60 30.68
CA GLU A 495 -33.92 15.52 30.01
C GLU A 495 -34.83 14.46 30.66
N SER A 496 -35.06 14.55 31.98
CA SER A 496 -35.74 13.51 32.78
C SER A 496 -37.19 13.25 32.37
N GLN A 497 -37.88 14.26 31.81
CA GLN A 497 -39.26 14.12 31.34
C GLN A 497 -39.37 13.18 30.14
N HIS A 498 -38.38 13.23 29.25
CA HIS A 498 -38.31 12.39 28.06
C HIS A 498 -38.01 10.92 28.40
N GLN A 499 -37.25 10.67 29.48
CA GLN A 499 -36.97 9.31 29.96
C GLN A 499 -38.25 8.58 30.38
N GLU A 500 -39.13 9.26 31.12
CA GLU A 500 -40.37 8.64 31.60
C GLU A 500 -41.28 8.28 30.43
N MET A 501 -41.34 9.14 29.41
CA MET A 501 -42.10 8.88 28.18
C MET A 501 -41.64 7.60 27.47
N ILE A 502 -40.33 7.44 27.27
CA ILE A 502 -39.75 6.26 26.61
C ILE A 502 -39.98 5.00 27.46
N ARG A 503 -39.78 5.10 28.78
CA ARG A 503 -39.95 3.98 29.71
C ARG A 503 -41.39 3.47 29.71
N VAL A 504 -42.38 4.38 29.76
CA VAL A 504 -43.81 4.01 29.70
C VAL A 504 -44.16 3.38 28.35
N ALA A 505 -43.63 3.91 27.24
CA ALA A 505 -43.87 3.34 25.90
C ALA A 505 -43.32 1.90 25.78
N MET A 506 -42.11 1.66 26.31
CA MET A 506 -41.50 0.32 26.34
C MET A 506 -42.33 -0.67 27.17
N GLN A 507 -42.76 -0.29 28.36
CA GLN A 507 -43.60 -1.15 29.22
C GLN A 507 -44.93 -1.52 28.54
N ARG A 508 -45.51 -0.60 27.76
CA ARG A 508 -46.72 -0.88 26.96
C ARG A 508 -46.44 -1.92 25.88
N GLN A 509 -45.34 -1.78 25.14
CA GLN A 509 -44.96 -2.75 24.09
C GLN A 509 -44.65 -4.13 24.68
N GLU A 510 -43.94 -4.22 25.80
CA GLU A 510 -43.69 -5.50 26.48
C GLU A 510 -44.98 -6.17 26.95
N ALA A 511 -45.94 -5.40 27.48
CA ALA A 511 -47.24 -5.92 27.90
C ALA A 511 -48.08 -6.40 26.71
N GLU A 512 -48.08 -5.67 25.60
CA GLU A 512 -48.77 -6.07 24.37
C GLU A 512 -48.19 -7.37 23.79
N TYR A 513 -46.86 -7.49 23.75
CA TYR A 513 -46.19 -8.70 23.28
C TYR A 513 -46.49 -9.91 24.17
N LYS A 514 -46.47 -9.77 25.50
CA LYS A 514 -46.85 -10.85 26.43
C LYS A 514 -48.29 -11.32 26.18
N ARG A 515 -49.23 -10.40 25.97
CA ARG A 515 -50.62 -10.74 25.64
C ARG A 515 -50.72 -11.50 24.31
N GLN A 516 -49.92 -11.14 23.31
CA GLN A 516 -49.88 -11.85 22.02
C GLN A 516 -49.34 -13.27 22.18
N GLN A 517 -48.25 -13.46 22.94
CA GLN A 517 -47.70 -14.79 23.23
C GLN A 517 -48.68 -15.68 24.00
N GLU A 518 -49.36 -15.12 25.02
CA GLU A 518 -50.37 -15.84 25.79
C GLU A 518 -51.56 -16.24 24.90
N ALA A 519 -52.01 -15.36 24.00
CA ALA A 519 -53.09 -15.66 23.07
C ALA A 519 -52.70 -16.73 22.04
N GLU A 520 -51.47 -16.72 21.52
CA GLU A 520 -50.97 -17.79 20.63
C GLU A 520 -50.85 -19.12 21.35
N HIS A 521 -50.33 -19.14 22.57
CA HIS A 521 -50.23 -20.35 23.39
C HIS A 521 -51.63 -20.94 23.69
N GLN A 522 -52.63 -20.11 24.00
CA GLN A 522 -54.01 -20.56 24.18
C GLN A 522 -54.59 -21.16 22.90
N ARG A 523 -54.35 -20.54 21.73
CA ARG A 523 -54.79 -21.09 20.43
C ARG A 523 -54.14 -22.43 20.13
N GLN A 524 -52.86 -22.61 20.47
CA GLN A 524 -52.17 -23.88 20.28
C GLN A 524 -52.74 -24.98 21.19
N LEU A 525 -53.00 -24.67 22.46
CA LEU A 525 -53.65 -25.60 23.39
C LEU A 525 -55.07 -25.99 22.95
N GLU A 526 -55.85 -25.03 22.43
CA GLU A 526 -57.18 -25.31 21.87
C GLU A 526 -57.09 -26.21 20.63
N ALA A 527 -56.13 -25.95 19.74
CA ALA A 527 -55.91 -26.77 18.55
C ALA A 527 -55.45 -28.19 18.90
N GLU A 528 -54.56 -28.36 19.88
CA GLU A 528 -54.15 -29.69 20.38
C GLU A 528 -55.30 -30.44 21.03
N ARG A 529 -56.11 -29.76 21.84
CA ARG A 529 -57.29 -30.36 22.48
C ARG A 529 -58.33 -30.79 21.43
N GLN A 530 -58.53 -30.02 20.37
CA GLN A 530 -59.39 -30.43 19.25
C GLN A 530 -58.86 -31.67 18.52
N ARG A 531 -57.55 -31.74 18.26
CA ARG A 531 -56.93 -32.92 17.64
C ARG A 531 -57.04 -34.17 18.52
N GLN A 532 -56.90 -34.03 19.84
CA GLN A 532 -57.09 -35.14 20.78
C GLN A 532 -58.54 -35.64 20.77
N LEU A 533 -59.52 -34.73 20.77
CA LEU A 533 -60.94 -35.09 20.68
C LEU A 533 -61.30 -35.75 19.34
N GLU A 534 -60.67 -35.34 18.24
CA GLU A 534 -60.84 -36.00 16.94
C GLU A 534 -60.20 -37.39 16.91
N ALA A 535 -59.03 -37.58 17.52
CA ALA A 535 -58.39 -38.88 17.65
C ALA A 535 -59.22 -39.85 18.52
N GLU A 536 -59.75 -39.39 19.66
CA GLU A 536 -60.62 -40.20 20.52
C GLU A 536 -61.94 -40.57 19.82
N ARG A 537 -62.50 -39.69 18.98
CA ARG A 537 -63.66 -40.03 18.13
C ARG A 537 -63.34 -41.07 17.07
N GLN A 538 -62.13 -41.09 16.55
CA GLN A 538 -61.68 -42.08 15.58
C GLN A 538 -61.39 -43.45 16.23
N GLU A 539 -60.99 -43.49 17.51
CA GLU A 539 -60.84 -44.75 18.25
C GLU A 539 -62.17 -45.36 18.73
N GLN A 540 -63.25 -44.57 18.79
CA GLN A 540 -64.59 -45.03 19.18
C GLN A 540 -65.46 -45.52 18.01
N LEU A 541 -64.99 -45.36 16.76
CA LEU A 541 -65.59 -45.88 15.53
C LEU A 541 -64.85 -47.14 15.09
#